data_AF-T0ZPU5-F1
#
_entry.id   AF-T0ZPU5-F1
#
_cell.length_a   1.000
_cell.length_b   1.000
_cell.length_c   1.000
_cell.angle_alpha   90.00
_cell.angle_beta   90.00
_cell.angle_gamma   90.00
#
_symmetry.space_group_name_H-M   'P 1'
#
loop_
_entity.id
_entity.type
_entity.pdbx_description
1 polymer ?
#
loop_
_entity_poly.entity_id
_entity_poly.type
_entity_poly.pdbx_seq_one_letter_code
_entity_poly.pdbx_strand_id
1 'polypeptide(L)'
;AFALGMTEWEVTRKVTFPWISAGVIGATVLGFARALGETMAVAMVSGVVLGSYPTNIYGTFTTIAATIVSQLDSALTDATGLAVETLAEAALILMLITLLANVGARLLVRRVASTSLPIGRGV
;
A
#
# COMPACT_ATOMS: atom_id res chain seq x y z
N ALA A 1 -31.39 12.92 -13.72
CA ALA A 1 -30.30 13.23 -14.68
C ALA A 1 -30.71 12.90 -16.11
N PHE A 2 -31.06 11.65 -16.43
CA PHE A 2 -31.59 11.27 -17.75
C PHE A 2 -32.88 12.01 -18.15
N ALA A 3 -33.82 12.19 -17.22
CA ALA A 3 -35.04 12.97 -17.45
C ALA A 3 -34.81 14.47 -17.71
N LEU A 4 -33.60 14.98 -17.46
CA LEU A 4 -33.19 16.36 -17.75
C LEU A 4 -32.51 16.48 -19.14
N GLY A 5 -32.54 15.43 -19.97
CA GLY A 5 -31.93 15.42 -21.30
C GLY A 5 -30.41 15.22 -21.31
N MET A 6 -29.83 14.80 -20.20
CA MET A 6 -28.39 14.62 -20.05
C MET A 6 -27.91 13.31 -20.71
N THR A 7 -26.82 13.36 -21.48
CA THR A 7 -26.24 12.17 -22.13
C THR A 7 -25.57 11.23 -21.12
N GLU A 8 -25.41 9.94 -21.45
CA GLU A 8 -24.76 8.96 -20.55
C GLU A 8 -23.36 9.41 -20.10
N TRP A 9 -22.61 10.05 -21.00
CA TRP A 9 -21.30 10.62 -20.71
C TRP A 9 -21.36 11.78 -19.71
N GLU A 10 -22.32 12.69 -19.88
CA GLU A 10 -22.51 13.81 -18.97
C GLU A 10 -23.01 13.36 -17.59
N VAL A 11 -23.90 12.37 -17.54
CA VAL A 11 -24.37 11.78 -16.28
C VAL A 11 -23.19 11.15 -15.54
N THR A 12 -22.36 10.37 -16.23
CA THR A 12 -21.20 9.71 -15.63
C THR A 12 -20.22 10.72 -15.04
N ARG A 13 -19.90 11.80 -15.79
CA ARG A 13 -18.89 12.78 -15.36
C ARG A 13 -19.41 13.77 -14.32
N LYS A 14 -20.64 14.27 -14.46
CA LYS A 14 -21.18 15.35 -13.60
C LYS A 14 -21.93 14.83 -12.38
N VAL A 15 -22.47 13.60 -12.42
CA VAL A 15 -23.29 13.04 -11.34
C VAL A 15 -22.58 11.87 -10.68
N THR A 16 -22.23 10.84 -11.46
CA THR A 16 -21.69 9.59 -10.90
C THR A 16 -20.29 9.78 -10.32
N PHE A 17 -19.36 10.38 -11.06
CA PHE A 17 -17.95 10.55 -10.65
C PHE A 17 -17.77 11.30 -9.32
N PRO A 18 -18.38 12.48 -9.08
CA PRO A 18 -18.29 13.14 -7.77
C PRO A 18 -18.98 12.33 -6.67
N TRP A 19 -20.05 11.61 -6.99
CA TRP A 19 -20.78 10.79 -6.01
C TRP A 19 -19.98 9.55 -5.55
N ILE A 20 -19.26 8.88 -6.47
CA ILE A 20 -18.40 7.72 -6.14
C ILE A 20 -16.97 8.11 -5.76
N SER A 21 -16.61 9.39 -5.76
CA SER A 21 -15.23 9.87 -5.58
C SER A 21 -14.57 9.34 -4.31
N ALA A 22 -15.29 9.30 -3.20
CA ALA A 22 -14.81 8.72 -1.94
C ALA A 22 -14.52 7.21 -2.05
N GLY A 23 -15.35 6.48 -2.81
CA GLY A 23 -15.16 5.06 -3.08
C GLY A 23 -13.98 4.77 -3.99
N VAL A 24 -13.78 5.57 -5.04
CA VAL A 24 -12.64 5.45 -5.97
C VAL A 24 -11.32 5.72 -5.23
N ILE A 25 -11.26 6.79 -4.43
CA ILE A 25 -10.06 7.11 -3.63
C ILE A 25 -9.77 5.99 -2.63
N GLY A 26 -10.81 5.47 -1.96
CA GLY A 26 -10.69 4.31 -1.07
C GLY A 26 -10.15 3.06 -1.77
N ALA A 27 -10.67 2.74 -2.96
CA ALA A 27 -10.24 1.60 -3.75
C ALA A 27 -8.80 1.74 -4.25
N THR A 28 -8.39 2.93 -4.70
CA THR A 28 -7.01 3.18 -5.15
C THR A 28 -6.02 3.04 -3.99
N VAL A 29 -6.32 3.63 -2.84
CA VAL A 29 -5.46 3.55 -1.65
C VAL A 29 -5.34 2.09 -1.16
N LEU A 30 -6.45 1.34 -1.16
CA LEU A 30 -6.45 -0.06 -0.78
C LEU A 30 -5.68 -0.95 -1.77
N GLY A 31 -5.86 -0.70 -3.08
CA GLY A 31 -5.12 -1.39 -4.13
C GLY A 31 -3.62 -1.14 -4.06
N PHE A 32 -3.22 0.10 -3.75
CA PHE A 32 -1.82 0.46 -3.56
C PHE A 32 -1.22 -0.23 -2.33
N ALA A 33 -1.94 -0.25 -1.20
CA ALA A 33 -1.51 -0.99 -0.01
C ALA A 33 -1.36 -2.49 -0.28
N ARG A 34 -2.26 -3.07 -1.09
CA ARG A 34 -2.16 -4.46 -1.52
C ARG A 34 -0.93 -4.70 -2.39
N ALA A 35 -0.67 -3.82 -3.37
CA ALA A 35 0.50 -3.93 -4.25
C ALA A 35 1.82 -3.83 -3.48
N LEU A 36 1.90 -2.94 -2.48
CA LEU A 36 3.05 -2.87 -1.56
C LEU A 36 3.17 -4.13 -0.69
N GLY A 37 2.05 -4.77 -0.37
CA GLY A 37 1.96 -6.01 0.37
C GLY A 37 2.30 -7.27 -0.42
N GLU A 38 2.46 -7.19 -1.75
CA GLU A 38 3.05 -8.24 -2.59
C GLU A 38 4.57 -8.27 -2.36
N THR A 39 4.97 -8.52 -1.12
CA THR A 39 6.35 -8.46 -0.62
C THR A 39 7.30 -9.37 -1.39
N MET A 40 6.78 -10.49 -1.91
CA MET A 40 7.52 -11.42 -2.74
C MET A 40 7.78 -10.90 -4.15
N ALA A 41 6.81 -10.19 -4.76
CA ALA A 41 7.00 -9.60 -6.08
C ALA A 41 8.05 -8.48 -6.03
N VAL A 42 8.00 -7.64 -5.00
CA VAL A 42 8.99 -6.58 -4.78
C VAL A 42 10.37 -7.16 -4.50
N ALA A 43 10.47 -8.23 -3.70
CA ALA A 43 11.75 -8.89 -3.43
C ALA A 43 12.40 -9.46 -4.71
N MET A 44 11.62 -10.06 -5.60
CA MET A 44 12.11 -10.61 -6.87
C MET A 44 12.59 -9.53 -7.84
N VAL A 45 11.91 -8.38 -7.89
CA VAL A 45 12.29 -7.25 -8.77
C VAL A 45 13.47 -6.46 -8.21
N SER A 46 13.61 -6.39 -6.89
CA SER A 46 14.67 -5.66 -6.18
C SER A 46 16.07 -6.25 -6.43
N GLY A 47 16.19 -7.47 -6.94
CA GLY A 47 17.47 -8.06 -7.38
C GLY A 47 18.44 -8.49 -6.26
N VAL A 48 18.04 -8.40 -4.99
CA VAL A 48 18.76 -8.83 -3.76
C VAL A 48 20.29 -8.80 -3.92
N VAL A 49 20.89 -7.61 -3.89
CA VAL A 49 22.35 -7.50 -3.80
C VAL A 49 22.72 -7.13 -2.37
N LEU A 50 23.36 -8.07 -1.68
CA LEU A 50 23.86 -7.87 -0.31
C LEU A 50 25.21 -7.14 -0.40
N GLY A 51 25.32 -5.98 0.24
CA GLY A 51 26.61 -5.31 0.47
C GLY A 51 27.07 -4.31 -0.59
N SER A 52 26.23 -3.90 -1.56
CA SER A 52 26.55 -2.78 -2.45
C SER A 52 25.56 -1.64 -2.28
N TYR A 53 26.08 -0.46 -1.97
CA TYR A 53 25.29 0.77 -1.96
C TYR A 53 25.10 1.21 -3.41
N PRO A 54 23.87 1.54 -3.86
CA PRO A 54 23.66 1.96 -5.24
C PRO A 54 24.45 3.24 -5.51
N THR A 55 25.40 3.16 -6.42
CA THR A 55 26.20 4.30 -6.91
C THR A 55 25.42 5.15 -7.91
N ASN A 56 24.25 4.68 -8.36
CA ASN A 56 23.39 5.33 -9.36
C ASN A 56 21.90 5.06 -9.02
N ILE A 57 21.00 5.95 -9.46
CA ILE A 57 19.53 5.86 -9.28
C ILE A 57 18.89 4.66 -9.99
N TYR A 58 19.58 4.05 -10.96
CA TYR A 58 19.20 2.78 -11.60
C TYR A 58 19.87 1.56 -10.97
N GLY A 59 20.61 1.76 -9.87
CA GLY A 59 21.31 0.70 -9.15
C GLY A 59 20.34 -0.21 -8.40
N THR A 60 20.78 -1.45 -8.21
CA THR A 60 20.05 -2.42 -7.41
C THR A 60 19.98 -1.96 -5.95
N PHE A 61 18.84 -2.16 -5.32
CA PHE A 61 18.60 -1.84 -3.91
C PHE A 61 18.07 -3.07 -3.19
N THR A 62 18.18 -3.10 -1.87
CA THR A 62 17.68 -4.20 -1.04
C THR A 62 16.65 -3.64 -0.08
N THR A 63 15.45 -4.24 -0.06
CA THR A 63 14.39 -3.85 0.88
C THR A 63 14.45 -4.71 2.13
N ILE A 64 13.96 -4.18 3.27
CA ILE A 64 13.87 -4.93 4.54
C ILE A 64 13.06 -6.22 4.37
N ALA A 65 11.99 -6.20 3.56
CA ALA A 65 11.22 -7.39 3.24
C ALA A 65 12.04 -8.43 2.46
N ALA A 66 12.85 -7.99 1.48
CA ALA A 66 13.70 -8.88 0.70
C ALA A 66 14.84 -9.48 1.54
N THR A 67 15.42 -8.71 2.48
CA THR A 67 16.45 -9.24 3.39
C THR A 67 15.88 -10.29 4.35
N ILE A 68 14.65 -10.09 4.85
CA ILE A 68 13.96 -11.08 5.67
C ILE A 68 13.76 -12.37 4.87
N VAL A 69 13.18 -12.30 3.67
CA VAL A 69 12.93 -13.48 2.84
C VAL A 69 14.22 -14.22 2.47
N SER A 70 15.29 -13.48 2.13
CA SER A 70 16.56 -14.08 1.71
C SER A 70 17.35 -14.72 2.86
N GLN A 71 17.22 -14.21 4.09
CA GLN A 71 18.04 -14.66 5.22
C GLN A 71 17.28 -15.55 6.20
N LEU A 72 15.95 -15.64 6.08
CA LEU A 72 15.12 -16.46 6.97
C LEU A 72 15.55 -17.93 6.98
N ASP A 73 15.83 -18.51 5.81
CA ASP A 73 16.24 -19.92 5.68
C ASP A 73 17.59 -20.20 6.35
N SER A 74 18.55 -19.28 6.17
CA SER A 74 19.87 -19.38 6.80
C SER A 74 19.81 -19.14 8.32
N ALA A 75 18.94 -18.25 8.79
CA ALA A 75 18.79 -17.94 10.20
C ALA A 75 18.13 -19.07 10.99
N LEU A 76 17.19 -19.81 10.38
CA LEU A 76 16.53 -20.97 11.01
C LEU A 76 17.47 -22.16 11.21
N THR A 77 18.56 -22.24 10.43
CA THR A 77 19.54 -23.33 10.49
C THR A 77 20.72 -23.01 11.44
N ASP A 78 20.82 -21.76 11.90
CA ASP A 78 21.91 -21.32 12.77
C ASP A 78 21.65 -21.75 14.23
N ALA A 79 22.62 -22.46 14.82
CA ALA A 79 22.52 -23.03 16.17
C ALA A 79 22.58 -21.96 17.28
N THR A 80 22.97 -20.72 16.95
CA THR A 80 23.16 -19.63 17.92
C THR A 80 21.88 -18.84 18.21
N GLY A 81 20.82 -18.97 17.39
CA GLY A 81 19.52 -18.29 17.58
C GLY A 81 19.52 -16.76 17.37
N LEU A 82 20.68 -16.10 17.44
CA LEU A 82 20.84 -14.65 17.34
C LEU A 82 20.36 -14.09 15.98
N ALA A 83 20.55 -14.85 14.90
CA ALA A 83 20.11 -14.47 13.56
C ALA A 83 18.56 -14.39 13.45
N VAL A 84 17.84 -15.23 14.21
CA VAL A 84 16.37 -15.22 14.22
C VAL A 84 15.86 -14.01 15.02
N GLU A 85 16.49 -13.69 16.15
CA GLU A 85 16.11 -12.54 16.97
C GLU A 85 16.29 -11.21 16.23
N THR A 86 17.42 -11.04 15.53
CA THR A 86 17.69 -9.84 14.72
C THR A 86 16.71 -9.68 13.54
N LEU A 87 16.36 -10.78 12.86
CA LEU A 87 15.33 -10.76 11.80
C LEU A 87 13.93 -10.51 12.36
N ALA A 88 13.63 -10.99 13.56
CA ALA A 88 12.35 -10.75 14.23
C ALA A 88 12.18 -9.27 14.62
N GLU A 89 13.24 -8.61 15.10
CA GLU A 89 13.24 -7.17 15.34
C GLU A 89 13.02 -6.38 14.04
N ALA A 90 13.71 -6.75 12.96
CA ALA A 90 13.52 -6.13 11.65
C ALA A 90 12.08 -6.31 11.13
N ALA A 91 11.49 -7.50 11.31
CA ALA A 91 10.12 -7.80 10.95
C ALA A 91 9.11 -6.99 11.79
N LEU A 92 9.38 -6.78 13.09
CA LEU A 92 8.58 -5.94 13.97
C LEU A 92 8.56 -4.49 13.47
N ILE A 93 9.73 -3.94 13.12
CA ILE A 93 9.84 -2.58 12.57
C ILE A 93 9.06 -2.47 11.26
N LEU A 94 9.21 -3.43 10.36
CA LEU A 94 8.49 -3.44 9.09
C LEU A 94 6.97 -3.52 9.31
N MET A 95 6.51 -4.35 10.25
CA MET A 95 5.10 -4.42 10.64
C MET A 95 4.57 -3.08 11.17
N LEU A 96 5.35 -2.38 12.00
CA LEU A 96 4.97 -1.06 12.50
C LEU A 96 4.86 -0.04 11.37
N ILE A 97 5.80 -0.02 10.42
CA ILE A 97 5.75 0.87 9.26
C ILE A 97 4.50 0.59 8.43
N THR A 98 4.23 -0.68 8.11
CA THR A 98 3.04 -1.09 7.35
C THR A 98 1.75 -0.76 8.10
N LEU A 99 1.71 -0.94 9.41
CA LEU A 99 0.56 -0.60 10.24
C LEU A 99 0.29 0.92 10.19
N LEU A 100 1.31 1.74 10.39
CA LEU A 100 1.19 3.19 10.35
C LEU A 100 0.75 3.69 8.97
N ALA A 101 1.32 3.12 7.90
CA ALA A 101 0.89 3.43 6.54
C ALA A 101 -0.58 3.08 6.29
N ASN A 102 -1.03 1.90 6.74
CA ASN A 102 -2.42 1.46 6.60
C ASN A 102 -3.39 2.30 7.45
N VAL A 103 -3.01 2.66 8.67
CA VAL A 103 -3.80 3.55 9.53
C VAL A 103 -3.90 4.93 8.91
N GLY A 104 -2.79 5.50 8.42
CA GLY A 104 -2.77 6.79 7.72
C GLY A 104 -3.66 6.79 6.47
N ALA A 105 -3.53 5.75 5.64
CA ALA A 105 -4.41 5.50 4.50
C ALA A 105 -5.89 5.48 4.90
N ARG A 106 -6.23 4.73 5.95
CA ARG A 106 -7.61 4.63 6.45
C ARG A 106 -8.14 5.95 7.01
N LEU A 107 -7.31 6.75 7.67
CA LEU A 107 -7.67 8.07 8.17
C LEU A 107 -7.91 9.05 7.03
N LEU A 108 -7.09 9.00 5.97
CA LEU A 108 -7.25 9.84 4.79
C LEU A 108 -8.58 9.55 4.08
N VAL A 109 -8.90 8.27 3.86
CA VAL A 109 -10.18 7.85 3.26
C VAL A 109 -11.37 8.29 4.13
N ARG A 110 -11.29 8.13 5.45
CA ARG A 110 -12.34 8.61 6.38
C ARG A 110 -12.56 10.11 6.27
N ARG A 111 -11.50 10.90 6.10
CA ARG A 111 -11.59 12.36 6.00
C ARG A 111 -12.23 12.79 4.68
N VAL A 112 -11.84 12.18 3.56
CA VAL A 112 -12.43 12.44 2.24
C VAL A 112 -13.91 12.02 2.19
N ALA A 113 -14.26 10.88 2.79
CA ALA A 113 -15.64 10.43 2.89
C ALA A 113 -16.54 11.37 3.74
N SER A 114 -15.97 12.15 4.66
CA SER A 114 -16.73 13.14 5.44
C SER A 114 -17.02 14.44 4.67
N THR A 115 -16.22 14.75 3.64
CA THR A 115 -16.34 15.99 2.85
C THR A 115 -17.33 15.85 1.69
N SER A 116 -17.65 14.63 1.25
CA SER A 116 -18.75 14.39 0.32
C SER A 116 -20.08 14.59 1.06
N LEU A 117 -20.57 15.84 1.05
CA LEU A 117 -21.83 16.24 1.66
C LEU A 117 -22.96 15.28 1.24
N PRO A 118 -23.70 14.68 2.18
CA PRO A 118 -24.92 13.94 1.88
C PRO A 118 -26.02 14.93 1.49
N ILE A 119 -26.05 15.36 0.22
CA ILE A 119 -27.20 16.08 -0.31
C ILE A 119 -28.24 15.02 -0.69
N GLY A 120 -29.20 14.82 0.21
CA GLY A 120 -30.23 13.79 0.07
C GLY A 120 -30.78 13.28 1.40
N ARG A 121 -30.85 14.11 2.46
CA ARG A 121 -31.95 13.91 3.43
C ARG A 121 -33.16 14.55 2.79
N GLY A 122 -33.99 13.71 2.15
CA GLY A 122 -35.37 14.08 1.90
C GLY A 122 -36.08 14.19 3.22
N VAL A 123 -36.04 15.39 3.80
CA VAL A 123 -37.08 16.05 4.60
C VAL A 123 -36.95 17.54 4.33
#